data_AF-A0A1F9FRI9-F1
#
_entry.id   AF-A0A1F9FRI9-F1
#
_cell.length_a   1.000
_cell.length_b   1.000
_cell.length_c   1.000
_cell.angle_alpha   90.00
_cell.angle_beta   90.00
_cell.angle_gamma   90.00
#
_symmetry.space_group_name_H-M   'P 1'
#
loop_
_entity.id
_entity.type
_entity.pdbx_description
1 polymer ?
#
loop_
_entity_poly.entity_id
_entity_poly.type
_entity_poly.pdbx_seq_one_letter_code
_entity_poly.pdbx_strand_id
1 'polypeptide(L)'
;MLHRFIIFGFLGMLAEIIFGALKEILRHRDFQLIGQTSLWVFPLYGLIAFLFPLLAHRVGEFPWWGRGLIYMMAFSLVQYVSGWVLDRFGLCPWHFASKYSINGLVSFLQLPLWFGAGLLVEWSYPYIMAMSQQ
;
A
#
# COMPACT_ATOMS: atom_id res chain seq x y z
N MET A 1 9.60 5.62 16.11
CA MET A 1 9.77 5.18 14.71
C MET A 1 9.48 3.69 14.53
N LEU A 2 10.12 2.79 15.30
CA LEU A 2 9.83 1.34 15.21
C LEU A 2 8.36 0.98 15.49
N HIS A 3 7.74 1.57 16.51
CA HIS A 3 6.31 1.37 16.79
C HIS A 3 5.42 1.72 15.58
N ARG A 4 5.77 2.77 14.83
CA ARG A 4 5.03 3.20 13.64
C ARG A 4 5.20 2.21 12.50
N PHE A 5 6.42 1.74 12.28
CA PHE A 5 6.70 0.68 11.31
C PHE A 5 5.85 -0.57 11.57
N ILE A 6 5.74 -0.99 12.83
CA ILE A 6 4.93 -2.15 13.22
C ILE A 6 3.43 -1.89 12.96
N ILE A 7 2.92 -0.73 13.37
CA ILE A 7 1.51 -0.35 13.17
C ILE A 7 1.17 -0.30 11.67
N PHE A 8 1.98 0.41 10.86
CA PHE A 8 1.76 0.50 9.42
C PHE A 8 1.94 -0.84 8.72
N GLY A 9 2.86 -1.69 9.17
CA GLY A 9 3.03 -3.06 8.68
C GLY A 9 1.78 -3.92 8.89
N PHE A 10 1.22 -3.92 10.11
CA PHE A 10 -0.01 -4.67 10.40
C PHE A 10 -1.24 -4.08 9.71
N LEU A 11 -1.39 -2.75 9.70
CA LEU A 11 -2.49 -2.09 8.98
C LEU A 11 -2.44 -2.41 7.48
N GLY A 12 -1.23 -2.42 6.90
CA GLY A 12 -1.01 -2.80 5.52
C GLY A 12 -1.43 -4.24 5.21
N MET A 13 -1.01 -5.19 6.05
CA MET A 13 -1.42 -6.59 5.92
C MET A 13 -2.93 -6.77 6.06
N LEU A 14 -3.56 -6.12 7.05
CA LEU A 14 -5.02 -6.18 7.23
C LEU A 14 -5.75 -5.59 6.02
N ALA A 15 -5.28 -4.45 5.50
CA ALA A 15 -5.84 -3.84 4.30
C ALA A 15 -5.71 -4.78 3.09
N GLU A 16 -4.58 -5.48 2.94
CA GLU A 16 -4.39 -6.43 1.84
C GLU A 16 -5.33 -7.64 1.96
N ILE A 17 -5.50 -8.20 3.16
CA ILE A 17 -6.45 -9.30 3.42
C ILE A 17 -7.88 -8.86 3.08
N ILE A 18 -8.32 -7.71 3.60
CA ILE A 18 -9.67 -7.18 3.35
C ILE A 18 -9.88 -6.91 1.86
N PHE A 19 -8.89 -6.31 1.20
CA PHE A 19 -8.97 -6.01 -0.22
C PHE A 19 -9.00 -7.28 -1.08
N GLY A 20 -8.20 -8.29 -0.74
CA GLY A 20 -8.23 -9.61 -1.37
C GLY A 20 -9.59 -10.28 -1.24
N ALA A 21 -10.13 -10.32 -0.02
CA ALA A 21 -11.45 -10.87 0.27
C ALA A 21 -12.57 -10.13 -0.51
N LEU A 22 -12.53 -8.80 -0.55
CA LEU A 22 -13.52 -8.00 -1.28
C LEU A 22 -13.44 -8.24 -2.79
N LYS A 23 -12.22 -8.38 -3.33
CA LYS A 23 -12.00 -8.69 -4.75
C LYS A 23 -12.58 -10.06 -5.12
N GLU A 24 -12.47 -11.03 -4.24
CA GLU A 24 -13.04 -12.37 -4.43
C GLU A 24 -14.57 -12.34 -4.44
N ILE A 25 -15.19 -11.57 -3.53
CA ILE A 25 -16.65 -11.32 -3.57
C ILE A 25 -17.06 -10.71 -4.91
N LEU A 26 -16.37 -9.65 -5.36
CA LEU A 26 -16.75 -8.97 -6.59
C LEU A 26 -16.61 -9.86 -7.82
N ARG A 27 -15.58 -10.71 -7.86
CA ARG A 27 -15.26 -11.51 -9.05
C ARG A 27 -16.00 -12.84 -9.10
N HIS A 28 -16.12 -13.50 -7.96
CA HIS A 28 -16.62 -14.88 -7.87
C HIS A 28 -17.93 -14.99 -7.09
N ARG A 29 -18.43 -13.89 -6.49
CA ARG A 29 -19.57 -13.87 -5.55
C ARG A 29 -19.39 -14.87 -4.40
N ASP A 30 -18.15 -15.16 -4.06
CA ASP A 30 -17.83 -15.99 -2.91
C ASP A 30 -17.88 -15.14 -1.64
N PHE A 31 -18.83 -15.46 -0.76
CA PHE A 31 -19.03 -14.78 0.51
C PHE A 31 -18.19 -15.38 1.65
N GLN A 32 -17.31 -16.34 1.37
CA GLN A 32 -16.40 -16.89 2.37
C GLN A 32 -15.35 -15.88 2.87
N LEU A 33 -15.18 -14.74 2.19
CA LEU A 33 -14.37 -13.59 2.67
C LEU A 33 -12.91 -13.96 2.97
N ILE A 34 -12.34 -14.92 2.22
CA ILE A 34 -10.96 -15.37 2.43
C ILE A 34 -10.00 -14.42 1.72
N GLY A 35 -9.20 -13.70 2.49
CA GLY A 35 -8.08 -12.89 2.00
C GLY A 35 -6.74 -13.55 2.36
N GLN A 36 -5.86 -13.73 1.37
CA GLN A 36 -4.51 -14.22 1.57
C GLN A 36 -3.52 -13.07 1.42
N THR A 37 -2.53 -13.00 2.30
CA THR A 37 -1.42 -12.04 2.23
C THR A 37 -0.10 -12.74 2.52
N SER A 38 0.99 -12.19 2.02
CA SER A 38 2.35 -12.69 2.26
C SER A 38 3.00 -11.96 3.43
N LEU A 39 3.83 -12.65 4.20
CA LEU A 39 4.62 -12.01 5.28
C LEU A 39 5.58 -10.93 4.76
N TRP A 40 5.98 -11.00 3.49
CA TRP A 40 6.81 -9.98 2.84
C TRP A 40 6.12 -8.63 2.66
N VAL A 41 4.79 -8.59 2.78
CA VAL A 41 3.98 -7.37 2.72
C VAL A 41 4.21 -6.53 3.98
N PHE A 42 4.41 -7.17 5.14
CA PHE A 42 4.64 -6.47 6.40
C PHE A 42 5.77 -5.44 6.34
N PRO A 43 7.02 -5.79 5.97
CA PRO A 43 8.10 -4.81 5.93
C PRO A 43 7.86 -3.73 4.87
N LEU A 44 7.20 -4.05 3.76
CA LEU A 44 6.95 -3.11 2.67
C LEU A 44 5.95 -2.03 3.05
N TYR A 45 4.88 -2.40 3.76
CA TYR A 45 3.93 -1.42 4.29
C TYR A 45 4.49 -0.69 5.51
N GLY A 46 5.33 -1.34 6.32
CA GLY A 46 6.07 -0.68 7.40
C GLY A 46 6.96 0.47 6.89
N LEU A 47 7.55 0.36 5.70
CA LEU A 47 8.37 1.42 5.08
C LEU A 47 7.57 2.70 4.81
N ILE A 48 6.25 2.63 4.69
CA ILE A 48 5.37 3.81 4.53
C ILE A 48 5.56 4.76 5.73
N ALA A 49 5.79 4.24 6.94
CA ALA A 49 6.04 5.06 8.13
C ALA A 49 7.25 6.00 7.99
N PHE A 50 8.23 5.64 7.15
CA PHE A 50 9.42 6.45 6.88
C PHE A 50 9.25 7.33 5.64
N LEU A 51 8.67 6.76 4.58
CA LEU A 51 8.52 7.44 3.30
C LEU A 51 7.46 8.55 3.36
N PHE A 52 6.35 8.28 4.04
CA PHE A 52 5.21 9.19 4.13
C PHE A 52 5.58 10.58 4.71
N PRO A 53 6.22 10.72 5.88
CA PRO A 53 6.59 12.04 6.40
C PRO A 53 7.58 12.79 5.51
N LEU A 54 8.47 12.07 4.81
CA LEU A 54 9.40 12.69 3.86
C LEU A 54 8.66 13.28 2.66
N LEU A 55 7.69 12.55 2.11
CA LEU A 55 6.84 13.01 1.03
C LEU A 55 5.93 14.16 1.48
N ALA A 56 5.24 14.01 2.61
CA ALA A 56 4.33 15.02 3.14
C ALA A 56 5.04 16.37 3.37
N HIS A 57 6.28 16.36 3.87
CA HIS A 57 7.07 17.58 4.05
C HIS A 57 7.39 18.30 2.74
N ARG A 58 7.60 17.55 1.64
CA ARG A 58 7.91 18.12 0.31
C ARG A 58 6.69 18.58 -0.46
N VAL A 59 5.50 18.12 -0.08
CA VAL A 59 4.28 18.19 -0.88
C VAL A 59 3.19 19.06 -0.22
N GLY A 60 3.46 19.62 0.96
CA GLY A 60 2.51 20.39 1.76
C GLY A 60 1.87 21.60 1.07
N GLU A 61 2.51 22.17 0.05
CA GLU A 61 2.00 23.34 -0.70
C GLU A 61 1.07 22.98 -1.87
N PHE A 62 1.02 21.69 -2.26
CA PHE A 62 0.19 21.26 -3.37
C PHE A 62 -1.29 21.08 -2.96
N PRO A 63 -2.24 21.29 -3.87
CA PRO A 63 -3.65 20.97 -3.63
C PRO A 63 -3.83 19.46 -3.40
N TRP A 64 -4.92 19.07 -2.72
CA TRP A 64 -5.17 17.69 -2.31
C TRP A 64 -5.03 16.66 -3.44
N TRP A 65 -5.46 16.99 -4.66
CA TRP A 65 -5.32 16.12 -5.83
C TRP A 65 -3.87 15.95 -6.28
N GLY A 66 -3.06 17.01 -6.20
CA GLY A 66 -1.63 16.95 -6.50
C GLY A 66 -0.88 16.07 -5.50
N ARG A 67 -1.24 16.17 -4.22
CA ARG A 67 -0.66 15.32 -3.17
C ARG A 67 -1.00 13.85 -3.38
N GLY A 68 -2.27 13.55 -3.65
CA GLY A 68 -2.73 12.19 -3.95
C GLY A 68 -2.00 11.58 -5.15
N LEU A 69 -1.76 12.36 -6.22
CA LEU A 69 -1.00 11.88 -7.38
C LEU A 69 0.45 11.56 -7.03
N ILE A 70 1.09 12.39 -6.21
CA ILE A 70 2.48 12.15 -5.77
C ILE A 70 2.56 10.90 -4.89
N TYR A 71 1.63 10.73 -3.94
CA TYR A 71 1.56 9.52 -3.12
C TYR A 71 1.31 8.27 -3.97
N MET A 72 0.38 8.35 -4.93
CA MET A 72 0.10 7.27 -5.88
C MET A 72 1.36 6.85 -6.64
N MET A 73 2.10 7.81 -7.22
CA MET A 73 3.33 7.51 -7.95
C MET A 73 4.41 6.93 -7.04
N ALA A 74 4.61 7.49 -5.86
CA ALA A 74 5.63 7.03 -4.91
C ALA A 74 5.33 5.62 -4.39
N PHE A 75 4.09 5.34 -4.00
CA PHE A 75 3.69 4.02 -3.51
C PHE A 75 3.76 2.96 -4.62
N SER A 76 3.32 3.31 -5.83
CA SER A 76 3.42 2.41 -6.99
C SER A 76 4.88 2.11 -7.34
N LEU A 77 5.77 3.11 -7.24
CA LEU A 77 7.20 2.92 -7.47
C LEU A 77 7.82 1.99 -6.41
N VAL A 78 7.51 2.19 -5.13
CA VAL A 78 7.98 1.31 -4.06
C VAL A 78 7.46 -0.10 -4.24
N GLN A 79 6.18 -0.27 -4.57
CA GLN A 79 5.59 -1.58 -4.87
C GLN A 79 6.31 -2.24 -6.04
N TYR A 80 6.57 -1.51 -7.13
CA TYR A 80 7.26 -2.02 -8.29
C TYR A 80 8.69 -2.46 -7.98
N VAL A 81 9.48 -1.61 -7.32
CA VAL A 81 10.87 -1.91 -6.95
C VAL A 81 10.92 -3.10 -6.00
N SER A 82 10.03 -3.14 -5.01
CA SER A 82 9.97 -4.22 -4.04
C SER A 82 9.54 -5.54 -4.67
N GLY A 83 8.52 -5.49 -5.53
CA GLY A 83 8.07 -6.63 -6.33
C GLY A 83 9.18 -7.15 -7.24
N TRP A 84 9.91 -6.27 -7.92
CA TRP A 84 11.02 -6.63 -8.81
C TRP A 84 12.19 -7.27 -8.04
N VAL A 85 12.53 -6.74 -6.87
CA VAL A 85 13.56 -7.33 -6.00
C VAL A 85 13.11 -8.71 -5.51
N LEU A 86 11.88 -8.85 -5.02
CA LEU A 86 11.35 -10.12 -4.51
C LEU A 86 11.18 -11.17 -5.62
N ASP A 87 10.80 -10.77 -6.82
CA ASP A 87 10.69 -11.63 -7.99
C ASP A 87 12.04 -12.25 -8.37
N ARG A 88 13.14 -11.49 -8.20
CA ARG A 88 14.49 -11.99 -8.41
C ARG A 88 14.90 -13.11 -7.44
N PHE A 89 14.24 -13.19 -6.29
CA PHE A 89 14.41 -14.27 -5.32
C PHE A 89 13.31 -15.35 -5.42
N GLY A 90 12.38 -15.24 -6.38
CA GLY A 90 11.24 -16.15 -6.51
C GLY A 90 10.21 -16.02 -5.37
N LEU A 91 10.24 -14.91 -4.62
CA LEU A 91 9.41 -14.66 -3.44
C LEU A 91 8.33 -13.60 -3.70
N CYS A 92 8.10 -13.22 -4.96
CA CYS A 92 7.18 -12.13 -5.27
C CYS A 92 5.75 -12.45 -4.79
N PRO A 93 5.19 -11.65 -3.86
CA PRO A 93 3.85 -11.90 -3.33
C PRO A 93 2.75 -11.43 -4.28
N TRP A 94 3.09 -10.65 -5.31
CA TRP A 94 2.14 -10.10 -6.26
C TRP A 94 2.42 -10.63 -7.66
N HIS A 95 1.48 -11.43 -8.17
CA HIS A 95 1.51 -11.87 -9.57
C HIS A 95 0.17 -11.55 -10.22
N PHE A 96 0.05 -10.33 -10.75
CA PHE A 96 -1.14 -9.88 -11.46
C PHE A 96 -1.07 -10.33 -12.93
N ALA A 97 -1.68 -11.47 -13.25
CA ALA A 97 -1.78 -12.03 -14.61
C ALA A 97 -2.72 -11.25 -15.57
N SER A 98 -2.89 -9.94 -15.39
CA SER A 98 -3.79 -9.11 -16.23
C SER A 98 -3.01 -8.34 -17.30
N LYS A 99 -3.66 -8.09 -18.45
CA LYS A 99 -3.11 -7.28 -19.56
C LYS A 99 -2.80 -5.82 -19.18
N TYR A 100 -3.28 -5.36 -18.03
CA TYR A 100 -3.11 -4.00 -17.50
C TYR A 100 -2.13 -3.96 -16.31
N SER A 101 -1.26 -4.95 -16.17
CA SER A 101 -0.16 -4.93 -15.20
C SER A 101 1.17 -4.62 -15.89
N ILE A 102 1.99 -3.79 -15.24
CA ILE A 102 3.38 -3.61 -15.61
C ILE A 102 4.15 -4.80 -15.01
N ASN A 103 4.63 -5.69 -15.86
CA ASN A 103 5.42 -6.88 -15.49
C ASN A 103 4.74 -7.81 -14.47
N GLY A 104 3.41 -7.77 -14.33
CA GLY A 104 2.71 -8.54 -13.30
C GLY A 104 2.83 -7.98 -11.87
N LEU A 105 3.59 -6.90 -11.66
CA LEU A 105 3.94 -6.38 -10.33
C LEU A 105 3.06 -5.22 -9.88
N VAL A 106 2.68 -4.34 -10.80
CA VAL A 106 1.80 -3.19 -10.52
C VAL A 106 0.66 -3.17 -11.53
N SER A 107 -0.58 -3.16 -11.04
CA SER A 107 -1.77 -3.05 -11.89
C SER A 107 -2.18 -1.60 -12.04
N PHE A 108 -2.39 -1.13 -13.28
CA PHE A 108 -2.93 0.22 -13.54
C PHE A 108 -4.29 0.43 -12.88
N LEU A 109 -5.09 -0.63 -12.73
CA LEU A 109 -6.39 -0.59 -12.07
C LEU A 109 -6.28 -0.35 -10.55
N GLN A 110 -5.11 -0.55 -9.96
CA GLN A 110 -4.86 -0.30 -8.54
C GLN A 110 -4.30 1.10 -8.28
N LEU A 111 -3.91 1.85 -9.31
CA LEU A 111 -3.43 3.23 -9.14
C LEU A 111 -4.45 4.14 -8.42
N PRO A 112 -5.76 4.11 -8.76
CA PRO A 112 -6.74 4.91 -8.01
C PRO A 112 -6.85 4.51 -6.54
N LEU A 113 -6.60 3.24 -6.21
CA LEU A 113 -6.57 2.77 -4.83
C LEU A 113 -5.37 3.34 -4.09
N TRP A 114 -4.20 3.38 -4.72
CA TRP A 114 -3.01 4.00 -4.15
C TRP A 114 -3.15 5.51 -3.95
N PHE A 115 -3.84 6.20 -4.86
CA PHE A 115 -4.22 7.60 -4.69
C PHE A 115 -5.07 7.80 -3.43
N GLY A 116 -6.15 7.01 -3.28
CA GLY A 116 -7.02 7.06 -2.10
C GLY A 116 -6.28 6.68 -0.82
N ALA A 117 -5.49 5.61 -0.85
CA ALA A 117 -4.67 5.16 0.28
C ALA A 117 -3.67 6.24 0.72
N GLY A 118 -3.02 6.93 -0.21
CA GLY A 118 -2.12 8.05 0.09
C GLY A 118 -2.80 9.17 0.88
N LEU A 119 -3.99 9.57 0.44
CA LEU A 119 -4.80 10.58 1.14
C LEU A 119 -5.34 10.10 2.49
N LEU A 120 -5.74 8.82 2.59
CA LEU A 120 -6.18 8.22 3.85
C LEU A 120 -5.03 8.13 4.86
N VAL A 121 -3.82 7.80 4.41
CA VAL A 121 -2.62 7.84 5.25
C VAL A 121 -2.35 9.27 5.68
N GLU A 122 -2.41 10.25 4.78
CA GLU A 122 -2.25 11.67 5.14
C GLU A 122 -3.25 12.14 6.20
N TRP A 123 -4.51 11.74 6.07
CA TRP A 123 -5.55 12.06 7.03
C TRP A 123 -5.40 11.33 8.37
N SER A 124 -5.02 10.04 8.36
CA SER A 124 -4.87 9.22 9.58
C SER A 124 -3.54 9.42 10.30
N TYR A 125 -2.51 9.91 9.60
CA TYR A 125 -1.18 10.12 10.15
C TYR A 125 -1.14 10.94 11.45
N PRO A 126 -1.80 12.11 11.59
CA PRO A 126 -1.80 12.87 12.84
C PRO A 126 -2.41 12.09 14.02
N TYR A 127 -3.43 11.26 13.79
CA TYR A 127 -4.03 10.42 14.83
C TYR A 127 -3.08 9.31 15.29
N ILE A 128 -2.40 8.66 14.36
CA ILE A 128 -1.39 7.63 14.67
C ILE A 128 -0.20 8.26 15.42
N MET A 129 0.18 9.49 15.06
CA MET A 129 1.23 10.24 15.75
C MET A 129 0.88 10.50 17.20
N ALA A 130 -0.35 10.95 17.48
CA ALA A 130 -0.86 11.22 18.83
C ALA A 130 -0.86 9.96 19.71
N MET A 131 -1.24 8.80 19.17
CA MET A 131 -1.23 7.53 19.90
C MET A 131 0.19 7.02 20.21
N SER A 132 1.19 7.37 19.39
CA SER A 132 2.57 6.90 19.58
C SER A 132 3.41 7.71 20.58
N GLN A 133 2.86 8.81 21.13
CA GLN A 133 3.53 9.71 22.08
C GLN A 133 3.07 9.54 23.53
N GLN A 134 2.08 8.67 23.78
CA GLN A 134 1.72 8.20 25.12
C GLN A 134 2.58 7.01 25.52
#